data_AF-A0A851VKM5-F1
#
_entry.id   AF-A0A851VKM5-F1
#
_cell.length_a   1.000
_cell.length_b   1.000
_cell.length_c   1.000
_cell.angle_alpha   90.00
_cell.angle_beta   90.00
_cell.angle_gamma   90.00
#
_symmetry.space_group_name_H-M   'P 1'
#
loop_
_entity.id
_entity.type
_entity.pdbx_description
1 polymer ?
#
loop_
_entity_poly.entity_id
_entity_poly.type
_entity_poly.pdbx_seq_one_letter_code
_entity_poly.pdbx_strand_id
1 'polypeptide(L)'
;QGILREGLEDVAQFFKAHGSCRLPLSPSLLVKGIVPRDCSYFNSNAVPLKLSFQNVDPLGENIRVIFKCGDDLRQDMLTLQMIRIMNKIWVQEGLDMRMVIFRCFSTGRGRGMVEMIPNAETLRKIQVEHGVTGSFKDRPLADWLQKHNPKEDEYEKAVENFIYSCAGCCVATYVLGICDRHNDNIMLKTTGHMFHIDFGRFLGHAQMFGNIKRDRAPFVFTSDMAYVINGGDKPSSRFHDFVDLCCQAYNLIRKHTHLFLNLLGLMLSCGIPELSDLEDLKYVYDALRPQDSDADATTYFTRLIESSLGSVATKLNFFIHNLAQMKFTGSEARPALSFAPRTHTLQTSGRIRDVFLCRHERVFNPSKGYTYVVKVQRDSPGEVTFVQRTFEEFQELHNKLRLLFPSSLLPSFPSRFVIGRSRGEAAAERRREELNGYIWHLIHATPEVAECDLIYTFFHPLPRDEKAAGSNPSPKPADATWARSLGKVGGEVKLSISYKNNKLFIMVMHIRGLPPLQDGNDPDPYVKTYLLPDPQKTTKRKTKVARKTCNPTYNEMLVYDGIPRGDLEQRELRLSVLSEEGFWENILLGEVGIRLRDLDLAQEKMGWFALGSRGHGTL
;
A
#
# COMPACT_ATOMS: atom_id res chain seq x y z
N GLN A 1 19.26 -30.34 -3.01
CA GLN A 1 19.97 -30.33 -1.71
C GLN A 1 21.27 -31.13 -1.72
N GLY A 2 21.37 -32.28 -2.40
CA GLY A 2 22.64 -33.04 -2.51
C GLY A 2 23.81 -32.22 -3.05
N ILE A 3 23.62 -31.57 -4.21
CA ILE A 3 24.63 -30.70 -4.85
C ILE A 3 25.14 -29.58 -3.92
N LEU A 4 24.24 -28.98 -3.12
CA LEU A 4 24.63 -27.94 -2.16
C LEU A 4 25.55 -28.52 -1.09
N ARG A 5 25.25 -29.71 -0.55
CA ARG A 5 26.05 -30.31 0.51
C ARG A 5 27.46 -30.63 0.02
N GLU A 6 27.56 -31.23 -1.17
CA GLU A 6 28.85 -31.52 -1.81
C GLU A 6 29.68 -30.25 -2.00
N GLY A 7 29.11 -29.19 -2.60
CA GLY A 7 29.84 -27.93 -2.78
C GLY A 7 30.22 -27.21 -1.47
N LEU A 8 29.46 -27.43 -0.38
CA LEU A 8 29.80 -26.89 0.93
C LEU A 8 30.96 -27.63 1.61
N GLU A 9 31.24 -28.88 1.22
CA GLU A 9 32.40 -29.63 1.72
C GLU A 9 33.71 -29.00 1.24
N ASP A 10 33.78 -28.57 -0.02
CA ASP A 10 34.94 -27.86 -0.56
C ASP A 10 35.20 -26.55 0.20
N VAL A 11 34.15 -25.80 0.51
CA VAL A 11 34.26 -24.57 1.32
C VAL A 11 34.72 -24.91 2.74
N ALA A 12 34.23 -26.00 3.33
CA ALA A 12 34.68 -26.44 4.64
C ALA A 12 36.17 -26.85 4.62
N GLN A 13 36.63 -27.53 3.56
CA GLN A 13 38.04 -27.87 3.37
C GLN A 13 38.91 -26.62 3.22
N PHE A 14 38.44 -25.61 2.48
CA PHE A 14 39.13 -24.32 2.37
C PHE A 14 39.40 -23.71 3.75
N PHE A 15 38.40 -23.68 4.63
CA PHE A 15 38.57 -23.16 5.99
C PHE A 15 39.46 -24.04 6.88
N LYS A 16 39.44 -25.36 6.70
CA LYS A 16 40.40 -26.25 7.38
C LYS A 16 41.85 -25.94 6.99
N ALA A 17 42.09 -25.61 5.72
CA ALA A 17 43.43 -25.32 5.22
C ALA A 17 43.91 -23.89 5.55
N HIS A 18 43.03 -22.88 5.49
CA HIS A 18 43.41 -21.46 5.61
C HIS A 18 43.03 -20.81 6.95
N GLY A 19 42.22 -21.48 7.77
CA GLY A 19 41.78 -21.01 9.10
C GLY A 19 40.69 -19.93 9.06
N SER A 20 40.89 -18.84 8.31
CA SER A 20 39.89 -17.77 8.19
C SER A 20 40.02 -16.96 6.90
N CYS A 21 38.97 -16.24 6.52
CA CYS A 21 39.00 -15.29 5.41
C CYS A 21 38.06 -14.10 5.66
N ARG A 22 38.30 -13.00 4.93
CA ARG A 22 37.44 -11.81 4.98
C ARG A 22 36.41 -11.86 3.85
N LEU A 23 35.17 -11.48 4.14
CA LEU A 23 34.12 -11.43 3.13
C LEU A 23 34.25 -10.16 2.26
N PRO A 24 34.03 -10.25 0.93
CA PRO A 24 34.07 -9.09 0.03
C PRO A 24 33.10 -7.96 0.39
N LEU A 25 32.00 -8.26 1.08
CA LEU A 25 31.00 -7.28 1.51
C LEU A 25 31.57 -6.20 2.42
N SER A 26 32.51 -6.56 3.30
CA SER A 26 33.22 -5.60 4.16
C SER A 26 34.49 -6.25 4.69
N PRO A 27 35.66 -5.57 4.63
CA PRO A 27 36.89 -6.06 5.23
C PRO A 27 36.76 -6.39 6.71
N SER A 28 35.82 -5.79 7.44
CA SER A 28 35.60 -6.05 8.87
C SER A 28 34.96 -7.41 9.17
N LEU A 29 34.40 -8.09 8.16
CA LEU A 29 33.70 -9.37 8.32
C LEU A 29 34.69 -10.52 8.14
N LEU A 30 35.24 -11.02 9.25
CA LEU A 30 36.17 -12.14 9.28
C LEU A 30 35.43 -13.42 9.68
N VAL A 31 35.55 -14.47 8.86
CA VAL A 31 34.86 -15.76 9.04
C VAL A 31 35.86 -16.91 9.09
N LYS A 32 35.55 -17.95 9.87
CA LYS A 32 36.42 -19.15 10.08
C LYS A 32 35.84 -20.46 9.61
N GLY A 33 34.63 -20.46 9.07
CA GLY A 33 33.96 -21.68 8.68
C GLY A 33 32.61 -21.41 8.04
N ILE A 34 32.01 -22.46 7.49
CA ILE A 34 30.64 -22.45 6.98
C ILE A 34 29.73 -23.29 7.89
N VAL A 35 28.44 -22.98 7.93
CA VAL A 35 27.43 -23.69 8.73
C VAL A 35 26.45 -24.37 7.77
N PRO A 36 26.71 -25.61 7.32
CA PRO A 36 25.96 -26.22 6.23
C PRO A 36 24.45 -26.35 6.46
N ARG A 37 24.05 -26.58 7.72
CA ARG A 37 22.63 -26.69 8.12
C ARG A 37 21.82 -25.41 7.92
N ASP A 38 22.48 -24.25 7.89
CA ASP A 38 21.85 -22.94 7.73
C ASP A 38 21.92 -22.42 6.29
N CYS A 39 22.59 -23.18 5.40
CA CYS A 39 22.70 -22.88 3.98
C CYS A 39 21.55 -23.51 3.20
N SER A 40 21.02 -22.79 2.22
CA SER A 40 19.92 -23.27 1.38
C SER A 40 19.90 -22.54 0.04
N TYR A 41 19.10 -23.03 -0.91
CA TYR A 41 18.69 -22.20 -2.05
C TYR A 41 17.46 -21.37 -1.67
N PHE A 42 17.31 -20.19 -2.27
CA PHE A 42 16.04 -19.50 -2.28
C PHE A 42 15.14 -20.06 -3.38
N ASN A 43 13.84 -20.12 -3.12
CA ASN A 43 12.83 -20.52 -4.10
C ASN A 43 12.51 -19.31 -4.99
N SER A 44 13.37 -19.03 -5.97
CA SER A 44 13.17 -17.99 -6.99
C SER A 44 13.75 -18.44 -8.34
N ASN A 45 13.44 -17.71 -9.42
CA ASN A 45 13.90 -18.05 -10.77
C ASN A 45 15.43 -18.10 -10.90
N ALA A 46 16.14 -17.19 -10.24
CA ALA A 46 17.60 -17.12 -10.25
C ALA A 46 18.27 -18.10 -9.26
N VAL A 47 17.47 -18.79 -8.43
CA VAL A 47 17.91 -19.80 -7.46
C VAL A 47 19.16 -19.38 -6.64
N PRO A 48 19.18 -18.18 -6.02
CA PRO A 48 20.37 -17.73 -5.32
C PRO A 48 20.65 -18.55 -4.06
N LEU A 49 21.91 -18.54 -3.63
CA LEU A 49 22.40 -19.31 -2.49
C LEU A 49 22.32 -18.47 -1.22
N LYS A 50 21.65 -18.99 -0.19
CA LYS A 50 21.78 -18.53 1.19
C LYS A 50 22.98 -19.25 1.81
N LEU A 51 23.98 -18.50 2.24
CA LEU A 51 25.18 -19.00 2.91
C LEU A 51 25.24 -18.45 4.34
N SER A 52 25.65 -19.29 5.29
CA SER A 52 25.83 -18.94 6.70
C SER A 52 27.25 -19.25 7.12
N PHE A 53 28.02 -18.22 7.47
CA PHE A 53 29.41 -18.34 7.87
C PHE A 53 29.57 -18.17 9.39
N GLN A 54 30.51 -18.92 9.96
CA GLN A 54 30.89 -18.79 11.37
C GLN A 54 31.76 -17.55 11.55
N ASN A 55 31.30 -16.64 12.40
CA ASN A 55 32.06 -15.45 12.76
C ASN A 55 33.33 -15.85 13.53
N VAL A 56 34.44 -15.17 13.26
CA VAL A 56 35.66 -15.36 14.06
C VAL A 56 35.44 -14.85 15.49
N ASP A 57 34.72 -13.75 15.64
CA ASP A 57 34.34 -13.22 16.94
C ASP A 57 33.48 -14.24 17.70
N PRO A 58 33.94 -14.77 18.85
CA PRO A 58 33.20 -15.76 19.61
C PRO A 58 31.88 -15.24 20.20
N LEU A 59 31.71 -13.92 20.33
CA LEU A 59 30.47 -13.28 20.78
C LEU A 59 29.57 -12.87 19.63
N GLY A 60 30.06 -12.96 18.38
CA GLY A 60 29.33 -12.56 17.18
C GLY A 60 28.41 -13.66 16.66
N GLU A 61 27.24 -13.25 16.15
CA GLU A 61 26.34 -14.16 15.42
C GLU A 61 26.96 -14.62 14.09
N ASN A 62 26.44 -15.74 13.56
CA ASN A 62 26.79 -16.21 12.22
C ASN A 62 26.48 -15.15 11.16
N ILE A 63 27.41 -14.94 10.23
CA ILE A 63 27.27 -13.97 9.15
C ILE A 63 26.55 -14.63 7.99
N ARG A 64 25.34 -14.15 7.70
CA ARG A 64 24.50 -14.65 6.60
C ARG A 64 24.64 -13.77 5.37
N VAL A 65 24.87 -14.40 4.22
CA VAL A 65 24.98 -13.71 2.93
C VAL A 65 24.18 -14.44 1.87
N ILE A 66 23.74 -13.70 0.87
CA ILE A 66 23.12 -14.22 -0.34
C ILE A 66 24.19 -14.17 -1.44
N PHE A 67 24.51 -15.32 -2.03
CA PHE A 67 25.37 -15.40 -3.20
C PHE A 67 24.51 -15.57 -4.44
N LYS A 68 24.59 -14.60 -5.35
CA LYS A 68 23.86 -14.60 -6.62
C LYS A 68 24.83 -14.98 -7.75
N CYS A 69 24.36 -15.84 -8.65
CA CYS A 69 25.06 -16.25 -9.86
C CYS A 69 24.07 -16.20 -11.04
N GLY A 70 24.43 -15.52 -12.11
CA GLY A 70 23.56 -15.18 -13.24
C GLY A 70 23.15 -13.70 -13.29
N ASP A 71 23.23 -12.97 -12.18
CA ASP A 71 22.78 -11.57 -12.07
C ASP A 71 23.95 -10.57 -12.09
N ASP A 72 23.75 -9.42 -12.73
CA ASP A 72 24.73 -8.32 -12.75
C ASP A 72 24.56 -7.38 -11.54
N LEU A 73 25.23 -7.69 -10.44
CA LEU A 73 25.14 -6.91 -9.21
C LEU A 73 25.77 -5.51 -9.28
N ARG A 74 26.35 -5.09 -10.41
CA ARG A 74 26.87 -3.72 -10.57
C ARG A 74 25.74 -2.69 -10.51
N GLN A 75 24.55 -3.03 -10.99
CA GLN A 75 23.34 -2.21 -10.92
C GLN A 75 22.89 -2.02 -9.46
N ASP A 76 22.82 -3.10 -8.68
CA ASP A 76 22.52 -3.04 -7.25
C ASP A 76 23.53 -2.20 -6.48
N MET A 77 24.83 -2.39 -6.74
CA MET A 77 25.89 -1.61 -6.11
C MET A 77 25.74 -0.12 -6.39
N LEU A 78 25.52 0.26 -7.65
CA LEU A 78 25.35 1.65 -8.05
C LEU A 78 24.10 2.26 -7.41
N THR A 79 22.98 1.55 -7.45
CA THR A 79 21.71 2.00 -6.86
C THR A 79 21.85 2.20 -5.35
N LEU A 80 22.42 1.21 -4.65
CA LEU A 80 22.68 1.31 -3.21
C LEU A 80 23.65 2.46 -2.89
N GLN A 81 24.65 2.72 -3.73
CA GLN A 81 25.54 3.86 -3.56
C GLN A 81 24.81 5.20 -3.70
N MET A 82 23.91 5.34 -4.68
CA MET A 82 23.08 6.53 -4.81
C MET A 82 22.16 6.72 -3.59
N ILE A 83 21.54 5.64 -3.11
CA ILE A 83 20.72 5.66 -1.88
C ILE A 83 21.56 6.06 -0.65
N ARG A 84 22.82 5.61 -0.52
CA ARG A 84 23.73 6.06 0.55
C ARG A 84 23.99 7.56 0.51
N ILE A 85 24.11 8.12 -0.69
CA ILE A 85 24.35 9.56 -0.87
C ILE A 85 23.08 10.33 -0.52
N MET A 86 21.90 9.87 -0.97
CA MET A 86 20.61 10.44 -0.56
C MET A 86 20.47 10.46 0.96
N ASN A 87 20.76 9.34 1.63
CA ASN A 87 20.69 9.24 3.07
C ASN A 87 21.68 10.18 3.79
N LYS A 88 22.89 10.35 3.26
CA LYS A 88 23.85 11.33 3.80
C LYS A 88 23.33 12.76 3.70
N ILE A 89 22.75 13.14 2.56
CA ILE A 89 22.16 14.48 2.35
C ILE A 89 21.03 14.70 3.36
N TRP A 90 20.10 13.74 3.48
CA TRP A 90 19.00 13.86 4.43
C TRP A 90 19.49 14.02 5.88
N VAL A 91 20.42 13.17 6.33
CA VAL A 91 20.96 13.25 7.70
C VAL A 91 21.71 14.58 7.95
N GLN A 92 22.43 15.10 6.96
CA GLN A 92 23.11 16.41 7.07
C GLN A 92 22.12 17.57 7.28
N GLU A 93 20.93 17.45 6.71
CA GLU A 93 19.83 18.42 6.85
C GLU A 93 18.94 18.13 8.06
N GLY A 94 19.36 17.22 8.95
CA GLY A 94 18.62 16.85 10.16
C GLY A 94 17.44 15.91 9.92
N LEU A 95 17.35 15.29 8.74
CA LEU A 95 16.26 14.39 8.36
C LEU A 95 16.74 12.93 8.34
N ASP A 96 16.48 12.17 9.41
CA ASP A 96 16.76 10.73 9.43
C ASP A 96 15.58 9.94 8.86
N MET A 97 15.71 9.52 7.60
CA MET A 97 14.71 8.72 6.89
C MET A 97 14.71 7.24 7.31
N ARG A 98 15.56 6.82 8.27
CA ARG A 98 15.63 5.44 8.78
C ARG A 98 15.83 4.40 7.68
N MET A 99 16.66 4.74 6.69
CA MET A 99 16.90 3.88 5.53
C MET A 99 17.67 2.61 5.92
N VAL A 100 17.18 1.44 5.51
CA VAL A 100 17.96 0.19 5.59
C VAL A 100 18.78 0.06 4.30
N ILE A 101 20.09 0.28 4.42
CA ILE A 101 21.00 0.23 3.28
C ILE A 101 21.99 -0.92 3.46
N PHE A 102 21.67 -2.05 2.85
CA PHE A 102 22.49 -3.26 2.90
C PHE A 102 23.72 -3.16 1.99
N ARG A 103 24.67 -4.08 2.19
CA ARG A 103 25.86 -4.22 1.36
C ARG A 103 25.61 -5.17 0.20
N CYS A 104 26.12 -4.79 -0.96
CA CYS A 104 26.14 -5.59 -2.17
C CYS A 104 27.52 -5.43 -2.80
N PHE A 105 28.08 -6.52 -3.32
CA PHE A 105 29.40 -6.52 -3.95
C PHE A 105 29.47 -7.53 -5.09
N SER A 106 29.74 -7.05 -6.31
CA SER A 106 30.04 -7.88 -7.47
C SER A 106 31.45 -8.46 -7.32
N THR A 107 31.55 -9.79 -7.34
CA THR A 107 32.84 -10.51 -7.24
C THR A 107 33.36 -10.96 -8.60
N GLY A 108 32.62 -10.66 -9.66
CA GLY A 108 32.97 -10.97 -11.04
C GLY A 108 31.77 -10.85 -11.98
N ARG A 109 31.95 -11.21 -13.24
CA ARG A 109 30.89 -11.15 -14.25
C ARG A 109 29.71 -12.04 -13.86
N GLY A 110 28.53 -11.45 -13.73
CA GLY A 110 27.29 -12.15 -13.42
C GLY A 110 27.28 -12.85 -12.05
N ARG A 111 28.11 -12.41 -11.09
CA ARG A 111 28.15 -13.03 -9.77
C ARG A 111 28.54 -12.05 -8.67
N GLY A 112 28.06 -12.30 -7.48
CA GLY A 112 28.46 -11.54 -6.30
C GLY A 112 27.72 -11.90 -5.04
N MET A 113 27.93 -11.09 -4.01
CA MET A 113 27.39 -11.28 -2.67
C MET A 113 26.50 -10.10 -2.28
N VAL A 114 25.43 -10.42 -1.56
CA VAL A 114 24.50 -9.46 -0.95
C VAL A 114 24.36 -9.79 0.53
N GLU A 115 24.38 -8.77 1.37
CA GLU A 115 24.14 -8.89 2.81
C GLU A 115 22.69 -9.33 3.08
N MET A 116 22.52 -10.33 3.94
CA MET A 116 21.19 -10.76 4.35
C MET A 116 20.74 -9.97 5.58
N ILE A 117 19.69 -9.16 5.43
CA ILE A 117 19.13 -8.39 6.55
C ILE A 117 18.36 -9.34 7.50
N PRO A 118 18.71 -9.38 8.80
CA PRO A 118 18.00 -10.22 9.77
C PRO A 118 16.63 -9.64 10.12
N ASN A 119 15.74 -10.52 10.61
CA ASN A 119 14.41 -10.18 11.12
C ASN A 119 13.58 -9.37 10.13
N ALA A 120 13.69 -9.71 8.84
CA ALA A 120 12.96 -9.07 7.76
C ALA A 120 12.20 -10.12 6.94
N GLU A 121 11.00 -9.77 6.50
CA GLU A 121 10.17 -10.61 5.64
C GLU A 121 9.68 -9.82 4.43
N THR A 122 9.46 -10.49 3.30
CA THR A 122 8.90 -9.83 2.11
C THR A 122 7.44 -9.46 2.34
N LEU A 123 6.98 -8.35 1.75
CA LEU A 123 5.57 -7.95 1.81
C LEU A 123 4.65 -9.05 1.30
N ARG A 124 5.08 -9.79 0.26
CA ARG A 124 4.35 -10.98 -0.22
C ARG A 124 4.09 -11.96 0.91
N LYS A 125 5.13 -12.37 1.64
CA LYS A 125 5.01 -13.38 2.69
C LYS A 125 4.06 -12.91 3.79
N ILE A 126 4.13 -11.63 4.17
CA ILE A 126 3.23 -11.02 5.15
C ILE A 126 1.78 -11.02 4.64
N GLN A 127 1.55 -10.54 3.41
CA GLN A 127 0.20 -10.45 2.83
C GLN A 127 -0.44 -11.83 2.63
N VAL A 128 0.34 -12.85 2.26
CA VAL A 128 -0.16 -14.21 2.04
C VAL A 128 -0.60 -14.90 3.34
N GLU A 129 -0.15 -14.44 4.53
CA GLU A 129 -0.72 -14.89 5.82
C GLU A 129 -2.24 -14.64 5.88
N HIS A 130 -2.73 -13.61 5.18
CA HIS A 130 -4.17 -13.30 5.07
C HIS A 130 -4.81 -13.90 3.80
N GLY A 131 -4.17 -14.88 3.18
CA GLY A 131 -4.61 -15.58 1.96
C GLY A 131 -4.05 -14.98 0.66
N VAL A 132 -4.30 -15.65 -0.47
CA VAL A 132 -3.77 -15.25 -1.80
C VAL A 132 -4.21 -13.82 -2.21
N THR A 133 -5.36 -13.37 -1.73
CA THR A 133 -5.91 -12.02 -1.93
C THR A 133 -5.50 -11.02 -0.85
N GLY A 134 -4.59 -11.37 0.05
CA GLY A 134 -4.16 -10.51 1.15
C GLY A 134 -3.57 -9.17 0.70
N SER A 135 -2.99 -9.09 -0.50
CA SER A 135 -2.53 -7.83 -1.12
C SER A 135 -3.65 -6.81 -1.42
N PHE A 136 -4.91 -7.22 -1.33
CA PHE A 136 -6.07 -6.33 -1.44
C PHE A 136 -6.69 -5.97 -0.09
N LYS A 137 -6.19 -6.51 1.02
CA LYS A 137 -6.65 -6.20 2.37
C LYS A 137 -5.77 -5.09 2.96
N ASP A 138 -6.37 -4.25 3.81
CA ASP A 138 -5.67 -3.08 4.37
C ASP A 138 -4.92 -3.38 5.68
N ARG A 139 -5.33 -4.43 6.40
CA ARG A 139 -4.74 -4.79 7.71
C ARG A 139 -3.44 -5.61 7.74
N PRO A 140 -3.03 -6.38 6.71
CA PRO A 140 -1.94 -7.35 6.87
C PRO A 140 -0.64 -6.80 7.46
N LEU A 141 -0.21 -5.60 7.04
CA LEU A 141 1.02 -5.00 7.56
C LEU A 141 0.89 -4.54 9.00
N ALA A 142 -0.24 -3.92 9.37
CA ALA A 142 -0.51 -3.49 10.74
C ALA A 142 -0.60 -4.68 11.69
N ASP A 143 -1.31 -5.73 11.31
CA ASP A 143 -1.42 -6.98 12.10
C ASP A 143 -0.04 -7.61 12.32
N TRP A 144 0.80 -7.62 11.28
CA TRP A 144 2.16 -8.17 11.36
C TRP A 144 3.08 -7.33 12.26
N LEU A 145 3.01 -6.00 12.19
CA LEU A 145 3.75 -5.11 13.08
C LEU A 145 3.30 -5.28 14.54
N GLN A 146 2.00 -5.35 14.78
CA GLN A 146 1.43 -5.55 16.12
C GLN A 146 1.82 -6.91 16.71
N LYS A 147 1.87 -7.96 15.88
CA LYS A 147 2.31 -9.31 16.27
C LYS A 147 3.77 -9.34 16.77
N HIS A 148 4.64 -8.52 16.20
CA HIS A 148 6.07 -8.48 16.57
C HIS A 148 6.40 -7.40 17.62
N ASN A 149 5.49 -6.46 17.85
CA ASN A 149 5.64 -5.35 18.80
C ASN A 149 4.36 -5.30 19.65
N PRO A 150 4.21 -6.20 20.65
CA PRO A 150 2.95 -6.36 21.37
C PRO A 150 2.66 -5.22 22.35
N LYS A 151 3.68 -4.48 22.80
CA LYS A 151 3.49 -3.31 23.66
C LYS A 151 3.22 -2.07 22.81
N GLU A 152 2.43 -1.15 23.37
CA GLU A 152 2.01 0.07 22.68
C GLU A 152 3.20 0.95 22.29
N ASP A 153 4.18 1.15 23.19
CA ASP A 153 5.39 1.92 22.93
C ASP A 153 6.28 1.30 21.84
N GLU A 154 6.42 -0.03 21.86
CA GLU A 154 7.16 -0.78 20.83
C GLU A 154 6.46 -0.68 19.47
N TYR A 155 5.13 -0.80 19.45
CA TYR A 155 4.33 -0.68 18.24
C TYR A 155 4.37 0.74 17.66
N GLU A 156 4.21 1.77 18.47
CA GLU A 156 4.32 3.16 18.04
C GLU A 156 5.69 3.46 17.42
N LYS A 157 6.76 2.98 18.06
CA LYS A 157 8.12 3.10 17.51
C LYS A 157 8.28 2.36 16.18
N ALA A 158 7.67 1.18 16.03
CA ALA A 158 7.70 0.43 14.78
C ALA A 158 6.92 1.14 13.67
N VAL A 159 5.73 1.70 13.97
CA VAL A 159 4.95 2.51 13.03
C VAL A 159 5.71 3.78 12.63
N GLU A 160 6.38 4.42 13.57
CA GLU A 160 7.22 5.59 13.27
C GLU A 160 8.37 5.20 12.34
N ASN A 161 9.09 4.10 12.64
CA ASN A 161 10.14 3.58 11.75
C ASN A 161 9.61 3.28 10.34
N PHE A 162 8.39 2.74 10.26
CA PHE A 162 7.70 2.48 9.01
C PHE A 162 7.43 3.76 8.23
N ILE A 163 6.88 4.80 8.87
CA ILE A 163 6.57 6.09 8.23
C ILE A 163 7.83 6.69 7.58
N TYR A 164 8.93 6.79 8.33
CA TYR A 164 10.17 7.39 7.82
C TYR A 164 10.82 6.57 6.70
N SER A 165 10.99 5.27 6.92
CA SER A 165 11.62 4.39 5.93
C SER A 165 10.77 4.22 4.67
N CYS A 166 9.44 4.19 4.80
CA CYS A 166 8.51 4.18 3.68
C CYS A 166 8.65 5.46 2.84
N ALA A 167 8.62 6.64 3.47
CA ALA A 167 8.79 7.91 2.78
C ALA A 167 10.14 7.99 2.03
N GLY A 168 11.22 7.56 2.66
CA GLY A 168 12.56 7.54 2.06
C GLY A 168 12.64 6.60 0.85
N CYS A 169 12.02 5.42 0.95
CA CYS A 169 11.88 4.49 -0.18
C CYS A 169 11.02 5.06 -1.32
N CYS A 170 9.89 5.71 -1.02
CA CYS A 170 9.06 6.34 -2.05
C CYS A 170 9.85 7.38 -2.86
N VAL A 171 10.61 8.24 -2.19
CA VAL A 171 11.45 9.26 -2.85
C VAL A 171 12.58 8.61 -3.64
N ALA A 172 13.35 7.70 -3.03
CA ALA A 172 14.51 7.08 -3.67
C ALA A 172 14.12 6.25 -4.90
N THR A 173 13.08 5.43 -4.78
CA THR A 173 12.62 4.56 -5.88
C THR A 173 12.04 5.36 -7.05
N TYR A 174 11.38 6.47 -6.76
CA TYR A 174 10.90 7.40 -7.79
C TYR A 174 12.06 8.10 -8.52
N VAL A 175 12.96 8.73 -7.77
CA VAL A 175 14.08 9.50 -8.35
C VAL A 175 15.00 8.62 -9.20
N LEU A 176 15.33 7.43 -8.72
CA LEU A 176 16.21 6.50 -9.43
C LEU A 176 15.46 5.63 -10.45
N GLY A 177 14.13 5.73 -10.52
CA GLY A 177 13.32 4.96 -11.45
C GLY A 177 13.47 3.46 -11.28
N ILE A 178 13.57 2.99 -10.04
CA ILE A 178 13.77 1.58 -9.69
C ILE A 178 12.55 0.79 -10.17
N CYS A 179 12.70 -0.09 -11.14
CA CYS A 179 11.63 -0.89 -11.75
C CYS A 179 11.51 -2.27 -11.08
N ASP A 180 10.55 -3.08 -11.54
CA ASP A 180 10.26 -4.43 -11.01
C ASP A 180 9.77 -4.39 -9.56
N ARG A 181 8.87 -3.43 -9.29
CA ARG A 181 8.41 -3.12 -7.94
C ARG A 181 7.21 -4.00 -7.56
N HIS A 182 7.47 -5.27 -7.29
CA HIS A 182 6.48 -6.20 -6.76
C HIS A 182 6.68 -6.47 -5.26
N ASN A 183 5.66 -7.03 -4.59
CA ASN A 183 5.65 -7.27 -3.15
C ASN A 183 6.73 -8.25 -2.64
N ASP A 184 7.41 -8.99 -3.51
CA ASP A 184 8.63 -9.73 -3.14
C ASP A 184 9.90 -8.90 -3.03
N ASN A 185 9.96 -7.78 -3.76
CA ASN A 185 11.14 -6.90 -3.79
C ASN A 185 11.03 -5.78 -2.75
N ILE A 186 10.04 -5.87 -1.86
CA ILE A 186 9.87 -4.97 -0.73
C ILE A 186 9.86 -5.83 0.52
N MET A 187 10.66 -5.43 1.50
CA MET A 187 10.79 -6.13 2.77
C MET A 187 10.46 -5.20 3.93
N LEU A 188 10.02 -5.80 5.03
CA LEU A 188 9.72 -5.13 6.29
C LEU A 188 10.45 -5.83 7.43
N LYS A 189 11.22 -5.06 8.21
CA LYS A 189 11.84 -5.54 9.45
C LYS A 189 10.81 -5.58 10.59
N THR A 190 10.99 -6.48 11.55
CA THR A 190 10.14 -6.53 12.76
C THR A 190 10.11 -5.21 13.52
N THR A 191 11.23 -4.48 13.49
CA THR A 191 11.38 -3.12 14.03
C THR A 191 10.62 -2.02 13.26
N GLY A 192 9.87 -2.34 12.20
CA GLY A 192 9.08 -1.40 11.40
C GLY A 192 9.77 -0.81 10.16
N HIS A 193 11.07 -1.03 9.97
CA HIS A 193 11.79 -0.45 8.84
C HIS A 193 11.44 -1.16 7.52
N MET A 194 10.88 -0.42 6.56
CA MET A 194 10.61 -0.86 5.19
C MET A 194 11.83 -0.60 4.30
N PHE A 195 12.12 -1.51 3.37
CA PHE A 195 13.17 -1.30 2.38
C PHE A 195 12.93 -2.10 1.09
N HIS A 196 13.46 -1.59 -0.01
CA HIS A 196 13.46 -2.30 -1.30
C HIS A 196 14.71 -3.17 -1.43
N ILE A 197 14.58 -4.26 -2.17
CA ILE A 197 15.68 -5.14 -2.58
C ILE A 197 15.59 -5.39 -4.09
N ASP A 198 16.65 -5.97 -4.65
CA ASP A 198 16.74 -6.36 -6.06
C ASP A 198 16.58 -5.17 -7.03
N PHE A 199 17.68 -4.45 -7.24
CA PHE A 199 17.71 -3.22 -8.03
C PHE A 199 18.18 -3.46 -9.47
N GLY A 200 18.02 -4.68 -9.99
CA GLY A 200 18.51 -5.08 -11.30
C GLY A 200 17.88 -4.34 -12.49
N ARG A 201 16.93 -3.44 -12.25
CA ARG A 201 16.35 -2.53 -13.26
C ARG A 201 16.10 -1.16 -12.65
N PHE A 202 16.68 -0.11 -13.22
CA PHE A 202 16.56 1.27 -12.73
C PHE A 202 16.52 2.25 -13.92
N LEU A 203 16.38 3.55 -13.65
CA LEU A 203 16.26 4.64 -14.66
C LEU A 203 15.04 4.51 -15.59
N GLY A 204 13.97 3.85 -15.12
CA GLY A 204 12.72 3.78 -15.89
C GLY A 204 12.69 2.72 -16.99
N HIS A 205 13.71 1.85 -17.07
CA HIS A 205 13.78 0.65 -17.91
C HIS A 205 12.82 -0.46 -17.42
N ALA A 206 11.53 -0.13 -17.40
CA ALA A 206 10.47 -0.99 -16.91
C ALA A 206 10.24 -2.19 -17.83
N GLN A 207 9.87 -3.33 -17.25
CA GLN A 207 9.47 -4.49 -18.03
C GLN A 207 8.20 -4.17 -18.84
N MET A 208 8.23 -4.48 -20.12
CA MET A 208 7.10 -4.31 -21.03
C MET A 208 6.30 -5.62 -21.11
N PHE A 209 4.97 -5.53 -21.06
CA PHE A 209 4.07 -6.62 -21.41
C PHE A 209 3.36 -6.24 -22.72
N GLY A 210 3.86 -6.75 -23.85
CA GLY A 210 3.53 -6.18 -25.16
C GLY A 210 4.02 -4.73 -25.26
N ASN A 211 3.17 -3.81 -25.72
CA ASN A 211 3.50 -2.38 -25.84
C ASN A 211 3.18 -1.56 -24.56
N ILE A 212 2.91 -2.23 -23.45
CA ILE A 212 2.46 -1.60 -22.21
C ILE A 212 3.51 -1.78 -21.11
N LYS A 213 3.90 -0.68 -20.45
CA LYS A 213 4.71 -0.73 -19.22
C LYS A 213 3.96 -1.46 -18.12
N ARG A 214 4.59 -2.49 -17.55
CA ARG A 214 4.06 -3.30 -16.44
C ARG A 214 3.90 -2.48 -15.16
N ASP A 215 4.90 -1.66 -14.86
CA ASP A 215 4.89 -0.73 -13.72
C ASP A 215 4.40 0.65 -14.16
N ARG A 216 3.14 0.97 -13.82
CA ARG A 216 2.49 2.25 -14.20
C ARG A 216 2.42 3.27 -13.06
N ALA A 217 2.47 2.81 -11.82
CA ALA A 217 2.49 3.71 -10.66
C ALA A 217 3.86 4.37 -10.52
N PRO A 218 3.95 5.66 -10.14
CA PRO A 218 5.23 6.35 -9.92
C PRO A 218 6.16 5.58 -8.96
N PHE A 219 5.62 5.12 -7.84
CA PHE A 219 6.27 4.23 -6.89
C PHE A 219 5.23 3.31 -6.26
N VAL A 220 5.68 2.33 -5.47
CA VAL A 220 4.75 1.47 -4.73
C VAL A 220 4.30 2.20 -3.47
N PHE A 221 3.00 2.42 -3.37
CA PHE A 221 2.36 2.87 -2.16
C PHE A 221 0.93 2.30 -2.11
N THR A 222 0.72 1.29 -1.27
CA THR A 222 -0.53 0.50 -1.25
C THR A 222 -1.42 0.86 -0.07
N SER A 223 -2.68 0.40 -0.10
CA SER A 223 -3.67 0.78 0.93
C SER A 223 -3.37 0.18 2.30
N ASP A 224 -2.68 -0.96 2.38
CA ASP A 224 -2.16 -1.52 3.63
C ASP A 224 -1.02 -0.68 4.23
N MET A 225 -0.16 -0.09 3.39
CA MET A 225 0.84 0.89 3.86
C MET A 225 0.15 2.15 4.39
N ALA A 226 -0.84 2.66 3.67
CA ALA A 226 -1.63 3.81 4.11
C ALA A 226 -2.41 3.53 5.40
N TYR A 227 -2.90 2.30 5.60
CA TYR A 227 -3.57 1.89 6.83
C TYR A 227 -2.63 1.96 8.04
N VAL A 228 -1.40 1.48 7.91
CA VAL A 228 -0.37 1.61 8.97
C VAL A 228 -0.09 3.06 9.31
N ILE A 229 0.13 3.90 8.29
CA ILE A 229 0.42 5.34 8.48
C ILE A 229 -0.75 6.05 9.17
N ASN A 230 -1.98 5.74 8.77
CA ASN A 230 -3.16 6.35 9.34
C ASN A 230 -3.50 5.84 10.75
N GLY A 231 -3.02 4.65 11.12
CA GLY A 231 -3.53 3.93 12.29
C GLY A 231 -4.99 3.48 12.11
N GLY A 232 -5.44 3.26 10.87
CA GLY A 232 -6.82 2.91 10.54
C GLY A 232 -7.22 3.18 9.10
N ASP A 233 -8.50 2.99 8.80
CA ASP A 233 -9.04 3.09 7.43
C ASP A 233 -9.18 4.54 6.92
N LYS A 234 -9.22 5.52 7.83
CA LYS A 234 -9.47 6.93 7.48
C LYS A 234 -8.19 7.76 7.47
N PRO A 235 -8.06 8.73 6.54
CA PRO A 235 -6.97 9.71 6.57
C PRO A 235 -6.88 10.42 7.93
N SER A 236 -5.67 10.53 8.46
CA SER A 236 -5.35 11.13 9.75
C SER A 236 -4.26 12.20 9.62
N SER A 237 -3.95 12.91 10.71
CA SER A 237 -2.83 13.85 10.75
C SER A 237 -1.49 13.19 10.43
N ARG A 238 -1.29 11.92 10.80
CA ARG A 238 -0.06 11.17 10.48
C ARG A 238 0.18 11.04 8.98
N PHE A 239 -0.90 11.02 8.19
CA PHE A 239 -0.78 11.02 6.73
C PHE A 239 -0.32 12.38 6.18
N HIS A 240 -0.70 13.49 6.83
CA HIS A 240 -0.14 14.81 6.51
C HIS A 240 1.36 14.81 6.78
N ASP A 241 1.78 14.33 7.95
CA ASP A 241 3.19 14.24 8.33
C ASP A 241 3.98 13.37 7.33
N PHE A 242 3.41 12.25 6.89
CA PHE A 242 4.00 11.41 5.84
C PHE A 242 4.16 12.14 4.49
N VAL A 243 3.14 12.89 4.05
CA VAL A 243 3.21 13.67 2.80
C VAL A 243 4.25 14.78 2.89
N ASP A 244 4.26 15.53 4.01
CA ASP A 244 5.24 16.58 4.28
C ASP A 244 6.65 16.01 4.29
N LEU A 245 6.86 14.87 4.96
CA LEU A 245 8.13 14.15 5.02
C LEU A 245 8.63 13.75 3.63
N CYS A 246 7.75 13.19 2.79
CA CYS A 246 8.07 12.84 1.41
C CYS A 246 8.47 14.06 0.58
N CYS A 247 7.71 15.15 0.68
CA CYS A 247 7.96 16.39 -0.08
C CYS A 247 9.25 17.08 0.38
N GLN A 248 9.53 17.08 1.69
CA GLN A 248 10.79 17.59 2.23
C GLN A 248 11.97 16.77 1.73
N ALA A 249 11.92 15.44 1.87
CA ALA A 249 12.97 14.55 1.42
C ALA A 249 13.23 14.68 -0.09
N TYR A 250 12.18 14.76 -0.92
CA TYR A 250 12.29 14.99 -2.36
C TYR A 250 12.95 16.33 -2.70
N ASN A 251 12.52 17.42 -2.05
CA ASN A 251 13.08 18.74 -2.28
C ASN A 251 14.57 18.82 -1.90
N LEU A 252 14.98 18.16 -0.81
CA LEU A 252 16.39 18.07 -0.44
C LEU A 252 17.21 17.38 -1.54
N ILE A 253 16.76 16.22 -2.03
CA ILE A 253 17.48 15.51 -3.12
C ILE A 253 17.50 16.34 -4.42
N ARG A 254 16.38 16.98 -4.78
CA ARG A 254 16.27 17.86 -5.96
C ARG A 254 17.30 18.98 -5.96
N LYS A 255 17.57 19.62 -4.82
CA LYS A 255 18.60 20.68 -4.70
C LYS A 255 20.01 20.17 -5.03
N HIS A 256 20.24 18.87 -4.99
CA HIS A 256 21.50 18.22 -5.34
C HIS A 256 21.47 17.53 -6.72
N THR A 257 20.57 17.92 -7.63
CA THR A 257 20.42 17.28 -8.97
C THR A 257 21.75 17.11 -9.72
N HIS A 258 22.59 18.14 -9.77
CA HIS A 258 23.88 18.08 -10.48
C HIS A 258 24.84 17.03 -9.91
N LEU A 259 24.81 16.78 -8.59
CA LEU A 259 25.63 15.74 -7.96
C LEU A 259 25.25 14.36 -8.49
N PHE A 260 23.95 14.04 -8.49
CA PHE A 260 23.46 12.74 -8.95
C PHE A 260 23.72 12.53 -10.45
N LEU A 261 23.49 13.55 -11.28
CA LEU A 261 23.75 13.49 -12.72
C LEU A 261 25.24 13.29 -13.03
N ASN A 262 26.13 14.00 -12.31
CA ASN A 262 27.57 13.82 -12.50
C ASN A 262 28.04 12.42 -12.09
N LEU A 263 27.55 11.90 -10.96
CA LEU A 263 27.91 10.56 -10.48
C LEU A 263 27.44 9.47 -11.43
N LEU A 264 26.20 9.56 -11.93
CA LEU A 264 25.68 8.62 -12.93
C LEU A 264 26.37 8.79 -14.29
N GLY A 265 26.68 10.04 -14.68
CA GLY A 265 27.42 10.33 -15.91
C GLY A 265 28.81 9.71 -15.96
N LEU A 266 29.51 9.66 -14.83
CA LEU A 266 30.80 8.96 -14.70
C LEU A 266 30.68 7.43 -14.91
N MET A 267 29.48 6.87 -14.76
CA MET A 267 29.23 5.42 -14.85
C MET A 267 28.80 4.96 -16.25
N LEU A 268 28.55 5.88 -17.21
CA LEU A 268 28.09 5.54 -18.57
C LEU A 268 29.04 4.57 -19.29
N SER A 269 30.34 4.69 -19.05
CA SER A 269 31.35 3.82 -19.70
C SER A 269 31.57 2.48 -18.98
N CYS A 270 30.83 2.18 -17.91
CA CYS A 270 31.01 0.95 -17.14
C CYS A 270 30.34 -0.28 -17.77
N GLY A 271 29.62 -0.13 -18.88
CA GLY A 271 28.93 -1.23 -19.56
C GLY A 271 27.80 -1.83 -18.72
N ILE A 272 27.07 -0.98 -17.99
CA ILE A 272 25.79 -1.33 -17.36
C ILE A 272 24.71 -1.12 -18.42
N PRO A 273 23.91 -2.14 -18.78
CA PRO A 273 22.97 -2.06 -19.91
C PRO A 273 21.94 -0.92 -19.82
N GLU A 274 21.46 -0.61 -18.63
CA GLU A 274 20.42 0.37 -18.32
C GLU A 274 20.96 1.79 -18.11
N LEU A 275 22.30 1.95 -18.17
CA LEU A 275 22.98 3.23 -18.05
C LEU A 275 24.09 3.28 -19.10
N SER A 276 23.69 3.52 -20.34
CA SER A 276 24.52 3.43 -21.53
C SER A 276 24.62 4.74 -22.30
N ASP A 277 23.64 5.63 -22.17
CA ASP A 277 23.61 6.91 -22.88
C ASP A 277 23.08 8.08 -22.03
N LEU A 278 23.06 9.27 -22.64
CA LEU A 278 22.62 10.49 -21.98
C LEU A 278 21.09 10.54 -21.76
N GLU A 279 20.31 9.76 -22.50
CA GLU A 279 18.86 9.69 -22.33
C GLU A 279 18.52 8.96 -21.02
N ASP A 280 19.34 8.00 -20.59
CA ASP A 280 19.22 7.35 -19.28
C ASP A 280 19.39 8.37 -18.12
N LEU A 281 20.28 9.35 -18.27
CA LEU A 281 20.45 10.44 -17.31
C LEU A 281 19.26 11.42 -17.32
N LYS A 282 18.64 11.59 -18.50
CA LYS A 282 17.48 12.46 -18.65
C LYS A 282 16.31 12.02 -17.78
N TYR A 283 16.15 10.71 -17.54
CA TYR A 283 15.15 10.21 -16.59
C TYR A 283 15.30 10.86 -15.21
N VAL A 284 16.51 10.86 -14.65
CA VAL A 284 16.78 11.42 -13.31
C VAL A 284 16.60 12.93 -13.30
N TYR A 285 17.03 13.62 -14.36
CA TYR A 285 16.79 15.06 -14.52
C TYR A 285 15.29 15.38 -14.53
N ASP A 286 14.51 14.67 -15.34
CA ASP A 286 13.07 14.86 -15.49
C ASP A 286 12.31 14.47 -14.21
N ALA A 287 12.79 13.47 -13.46
CA ALA A 287 12.24 13.07 -12.16
C ALA A 287 12.54 14.08 -11.06
N LEU A 288 13.75 14.67 -11.04
CA LEU A 288 14.14 15.65 -10.04
C LEU A 288 13.58 17.05 -10.30
N ARG A 289 13.30 17.41 -11.56
CA ARG A 289 12.70 18.70 -11.94
C ARG A 289 13.43 19.91 -11.31
N PRO A 290 14.75 20.07 -11.54
CA PRO A 290 15.54 21.11 -10.87
C PRO A 290 15.05 22.55 -11.13
N GLN A 291 14.34 22.77 -12.24
CA GLN A 291 13.76 24.06 -12.61
C GLN A 291 12.54 24.47 -11.77
N ASP A 292 11.89 23.52 -11.08
CA ASP A 292 10.69 23.80 -10.31
C ASP A 292 11.01 24.46 -8.96
N SER A 293 10.13 25.34 -8.50
CA SER A 293 10.22 25.89 -7.14
C SER A 293 9.91 24.82 -6.09
N ASP A 294 10.33 25.03 -4.84
CA ASP A 294 10.07 24.07 -3.75
C ASP A 294 8.55 23.79 -3.58
N ALA A 295 7.71 24.79 -3.82
CA ALA A 295 6.25 24.65 -3.75
C ALA A 295 5.65 23.90 -4.96
N ASP A 296 6.17 24.13 -6.17
CA ASP A 296 5.74 23.38 -7.37
C ASP A 296 6.16 21.92 -7.27
N ALA A 297 7.38 21.66 -6.79
CA ALA A 297 7.90 20.33 -6.50
C ALA A 297 7.07 19.58 -5.43
N THR A 298 6.65 20.29 -4.36
CA THR A 298 5.75 19.75 -3.32
C THR A 298 4.39 19.36 -3.90
N THR A 299 3.80 20.25 -4.71
CA THR A 299 2.53 19.98 -5.41
C THR A 299 2.65 18.76 -6.32
N TYR A 300 3.76 18.68 -7.07
CA TYR A 300 4.05 17.58 -7.98
C TYR A 300 4.16 16.25 -7.23
N PHE A 301 5.00 16.18 -6.20
CA PHE A 301 5.23 14.93 -5.47
C PHE A 301 3.99 14.47 -4.70
N THR A 302 3.19 15.40 -4.18
CA THR A 302 1.88 15.08 -3.56
C THR A 302 0.97 14.35 -4.54
N ARG A 303 0.88 14.79 -5.80
CA ARG A 303 0.11 14.09 -6.84
C ARG A 303 0.66 12.70 -7.15
N LEU A 304 1.97 12.49 -7.04
CA LEU A 304 2.56 11.15 -7.20
C LEU A 304 2.14 10.21 -6.06
N ILE A 305 2.04 10.69 -4.82
CA ILE A 305 1.53 9.94 -3.67
C ILE A 305 0.08 9.53 -3.93
N GLU A 306 -0.78 10.48 -4.29
CA GLU A 306 -2.20 10.22 -4.59
C GLU A 306 -2.37 9.22 -5.75
N SER A 307 -1.62 9.42 -6.83
CA SER A 307 -1.65 8.53 -7.99
C SER A 307 -1.15 7.13 -7.66
N SER A 308 -0.16 7.00 -6.75
CA SER A 308 0.36 5.71 -6.34
C SER A 308 -0.63 4.97 -5.44
N LEU A 309 -1.24 5.66 -4.47
CA LEU A 309 -2.25 5.11 -3.57
C LEU A 309 -3.50 4.62 -4.33
N GLY A 310 -3.93 5.37 -5.34
CA GLY A 310 -5.08 5.03 -6.19
C GLY A 310 -4.80 3.94 -7.24
N SER A 311 -3.57 3.45 -7.36
CA SER A 311 -3.18 2.52 -8.44
C SER A 311 -3.71 1.09 -8.20
N VAL A 312 -4.78 0.75 -8.91
CA VAL A 312 -5.28 -0.64 -8.99
C VAL A 312 -4.28 -1.57 -9.68
N ALA A 313 -3.46 -1.04 -10.60
CA ALA A 313 -2.46 -1.80 -11.34
C ALA A 313 -1.40 -2.41 -10.41
N THR A 314 -1.00 -1.69 -9.36
CA THR A 314 -0.02 -2.17 -8.37
C THR A 314 -0.56 -3.39 -7.61
N LYS A 315 -1.81 -3.32 -7.13
CA LYS A 315 -2.46 -4.43 -6.42
C LYS A 315 -2.65 -5.66 -7.32
N LEU A 316 -3.00 -5.44 -8.60
CA LEU A 316 -3.11 -6.51 -9.59
C LEU A 316 -1.76 -7.16 -9.88
N ASN A 317 -0.68 -6.38 -10.01
CA ASN A 317 0.67 -6.92 -10.20
C ASN A 317 1.07 -7.80 -9.00
N PHE A 318 0.82 -7.34 -7.77
CA PHE A 318 1.09 -8.13 -6.56
C PHE A 318 0.31 -9.45 -6.54
N PHE A 319 -0.96 -9.42 -6.94
CA PHE A 319 -1.76 -10.63 -7.04
C PHE A 319 -1.23 -11.63 -8.08
N ILE A 320 -0.80 -11.14 -9.26
CA ILE A 320 -0.17 -11.98 -10.29
C ILE A 320 1.13 -12.59 -9.76
N HIS A 321 1.93 -11.83 -9.01
CA HIS A 321 3.14 -12.34 -8.37
C HIS A 321 2.84 -13.40 -7.31
N ASN A 322 1.83 -13.20 -6.46
CA ASN A 322 1.38 -14.20 -5.49
C ASN A 322 1.03 -15.52 -6.21
N LEU A 323 0.27 -15.45 -7.31
CA LEU A 323 -0.11 -16.62 -8.12
C LEU A 323 1.10 -17.30 -8.80
N ALA A 324 2.02 -16.52 -9.37
CA ALA A 324 3.20 -17.06 -10.03
C ALA A 324 4.11 -17.81 -9.04
N GLN A 325 4.24 -17.30 -7.82
CA GLN A 325 5.05 -17.91 -6.77
C GLN A 325 4.44 -19.18 -6.19
N MET A 326 3.10 -19.32 -6.24
CA MET A 326 2.45 -20.60 -5.91
C MET A 326 2.88 -21.74 -6.84
N LYS A 327 3.31 -21.45 -8.08
CA LYS A 327 3.85 -22.46 -9.00
C LYS A 327 5.21 -23.00 -8.56
N PHE A 328 5.95 -22.25 -7.74
CA PHE A 328 7.25 -22.65 -7.19
C PHE A 328 7.13 -23.25 -5.79
N THR A 329 6.03 -23.02 -5.07
CA THR A 329 5.69 -23.74 -3.84
C THR A 329 5.04 -25.08 -4.18
N GLY A 330 5.83 -26.01 -4.71
CA GLY A 330 5.48 -27.43 -4.65
C GLY A 330 5.54 -27.89 -3.20
N SER A 331 4.43 -27.78 -2.47
CA SER A 331 4.29 -28.32 -1.12
C SER A 331 2.81 -28.56 -0.79
N GLU A 332 2.38 -29.81 -0.92
CA GLU A 332 1.38 -30.61 -0.18
C GLU A 332 0.30 -29.97 0.74
N ALA A 333 -0.10 -28.70 0.57
CA ALA A 333 -1.24 -28.14 1.27
C ALA A 333 -2.48 -28.24 0.40
N ARG A 334 -3.39 -29.17 0.72
CA ARG A 334 -4.72 -29.22 0.09
C ARG A 334 -5.42 -27.85 0.29
N PRO A 335 -6.01 -27.24 -0.75
CA PRO A 335 -6.74 -25.98 -0.59
C PRO A 335 -7.85 -26.14 0.45
N ALA A 336 -7.93 -25.24 1.42
CA ALA A 336 -8.95 -25.23 2.48
C ALA A 336 -9.76 -23.94 2.43
N LEU A 337 -11.09 -23.96 2.61
CA LEU A 337 -11.96 -22.76 2.59
C LEU A 337 -11.69 -21.86 3.81
N SER A 338 -11.55 -20.55 3.59
CA SER A 338 -11.09 -19.57 4.59
C SER A 338 -12.06 -19.38 5.76
N PHE A 339 -13.34 -19.66 5.51
CA PHE A 339 -14.42 -19.54 6.48
C PHE A 339 -14.77 -20.88 7.18
N ALA A 340 -14.16 -21.99 6.76
CA ALA A 340 -14.45 -23.32 7.29
C ALA A 340 -13.33 -23.78 8.24
N PRO A 341 -13.61 -24.02 9.53
CA PRO A 341 -12.58 -24.36 10.52
C PRO A 341 -12.06 -25.80 10.39
N ARG A 342 -12.78 -26.67 9.66
CA ARG A 342 -12.43 -28.09 9.44
C ARG A 342 -12.77 -28.50 8.01
N THR A 343 -12.04 -29.47 7.49
CA THR A 343 -12.34 -30.11 6.20
C THR A 343 -13.35 -31.24 6.41
N HIS A 344 -14.39 -31.26 5.58
CA HIS A 344 -15.40 -32.31 5.55
C HIS A 344 -15.32 -33.08 4.24
N THR A 345 -15.53 -34.39 4.30
CA THR A 345 -15.40 -35.30 3.16
C THR A 345 -16.72 -36.05 2.93
N LEU A 346 -16.81 -36.74 1.79
CA LEU A 346 -17.91 -37.66 1.48
C LEU A 346 -18.14 -38.69 2.61
N GLN A 347 -17.07 -39.18 3.23
CA GLN A 347 -17.14 -40.19 4.30
C GLN A 347 -17.70 -39.60 5.61
N THR A 348 -17.33 -38.37 5.96
CA THR A 348 -17.78 -37.73 7.21
C THR A 348 -19.17 -37.10 7.12
N SER A 349 -19.58 -36.71 5.91
CA SER A 349 -20.79 -35.91 5.70
C SER A 349 -21.86 -36.62 4.88
N GLY A 350 -21.64 -37.85 4.41
CA GLY A 350 -22.57 -38.58 3.53
C GLY A 350 -22.73 -37.93 2.15
N ARG A 351 -23.12 -38.72 1.14
CA ARG A 351 -23.25 -38.23 -0.25
C ARG A 351 -24.33 -37.16 -0.35
N ILE A 352 -24.00 -36.07 -1.03
CA ILE A 352 -24.96 -35.01 -1.37
C ILE A 352 -25.82 -35.51 -2.53
N ARG A 353 -27.13 -35.57 -2.31
CA ARG A 353 -28.11 -36.00 -3.31
C ARG A 353 -28.67 -34.83 -4.09
N ASP A 354 -28.98 -33.74 -3.40
CA ASP A 354 -29.56 -32.56 -4.02
C ASP A 354 -29.18 -31.29 -3.24
N VAL A 355 -29.03 -30.17 -3.96
CA VAL A 355 -28.72 -28.86 -3.40
C VAL A 355 -29.44 -27.78 -4.17
N PHE A 356 -30.18 -26.93 -3.47
CA PHE A 356 -30.83 -25.79 -4.10
C PHE A 356 -30.89 -24.58 -3.19
N LEU A 357 -30.86 -23.41 -3.81
CA LEU A 357 -30.85 -22.12 -3.13
C LEU A 357 -32.28 -21.63 -2.92
N CYS A 358 -32.75 -21.69 -1.66
CA CYS A 358 -34.15 -21.44 -1.30
C CYS A 358 -34.52 -19.95 -1.32
N ARG A 359 -33.70 -19.10 -0.70
CA ARG A 359 -33.99 -17.67 -0.49
C ARG A 359 -32.71 -16.88 -0.24
N HIS A 360 -32.84 -15.55 -0.25
CA HIS A 360 -31.79 -14.62 0.13
C HIS A 360 -32.23 -13.80 1.35
N GLU A 361 -31.30 -13.47 2.24
CA GLU A 361 -31.55 -12.73 3.47
C GLU A 361 -30.66 -11.48 3.53
N ARG A 362 -31.21 -10.35 3.99
CA ARG A 362 -30.47 -9.09 4.10
C ARG A 362 -29.72 -9.02 5.42
N VAL A 363 -28.41 -8.86 5.36
CA VAL A 363 -27.54 -8.76 6.54
C VAL A 363 -27.14 -7.31 6.77
N PHE A 364 -27.35 -6.84 8.00
CA PHE A 364 -27.04 -5.46 8.41
C PHE A 364 -25.70 -5.33 9.16
N ASN A 365 -25.07 -6.43 9.59
CA ASN A 365 -23.83 -6.44 10.37
C ASN A 365 -23.05 -7.77 10.14
N PRO A 366 -21.72 -7.81 9.96
CA PRO A 366 -20.72 -6.73 10.02
C PRO A 366 -20.51 -5.95 8.70
N SER A 367 -21.22 -6.32 7.62
CA SER A 367 -21.20 -5.59 6.34
C SER A 367 -22.58 -5.63 5.69
N LYS A 368 -23.02 -4.50 5.09
CA LYS A 368 -24.30 -4.38 4.38
C LYS A 368 -24.28 -5.29 3.14
N GLY A 369 -25.03 -6.39 3.15
CA GLY A 369 -24.97 -7.41 2.08
C GLY A 369 -26.14 -8.39 2.08
N TYR A 370 -26.06 -9.42 1.23
CA TYR A 370 -27.03 -10.52 1.17
C TYR A 370 -26.35 -11.87 1.43
N THR A 371 -26.97 -12.70 2.25
CA THR A 371 -26.64 -14.12 2.40
C THR A 371 -27.67 -14.96 1.65
N TYR A 372 -27.24 -16.12 1.17
CA TYR A 372 -28.06 -17.06 0.42
C TYR A 372 -28.25 -18.33 1.25
N VAL A 373 -29.50 -18.72 1.44
CA VAL A 373 -29.88 -19.90 2.21
C VAL A 373 -29.96 -21.09 1.26
N VAL A 374 -29.05 -22.03 1.43
CA VAL A 374 -28.92 -23.23 0.61
C VAL A 374 -29.47 -24.42 1.38
N LYS A 375 -30.43 -25.14 0.80
CA LYS A 375 -30.89 -26.42 1.31
C LYS A 375 -30.04 -27.54 0.72
N VAL A 376 -29.50 -28.39 1.58
CA VAL A 376 -28.63 -29.52 1.24
C VAL A 376 -29.31 -30.80 1.69
N GLN A 377 -29.53 -31.73 0.77
CA GLN A 377 -30.13 -33.03 1.01
C GLN A 377 -29.10 -34.13 0.78
N ARG A 378 -28.98 -35.05 1.74
CA ARG A 378 -28.00 -36.14 1.75
C ARG A 378 -28.70 -37.51 1.69
N ASP A 379 -27.95 -38.56 1.36
CA ASP A 379 -28.48 -39.92 1.23
C ASP A 379 -28.93 -40.55 2.55
N SER A 380 -28.45 -40.05 3.69
CA SER A 380 -28.92 -40.44 5.02
C SER A 380 -30.41 -40.07 5.20
N PRO A 381 -31.29 -41.02 5.55
CA PRO A 381 -32.72 -40.74 5.69
C PRO A 381 -32.97 -39.74 6.83
N GLY A 382 -33.40 -38.52 6.48
CA GLY A 382 -33.80 -37.46 7.42
C GLY A 382 -32.88 -36.24 7.50
N GLU A 383 -31.73 -36.21 6.84
CA GLU A 383 -30.77 -35.10 6.94
C GLU A 383 -30.97 -34.03 5.85
N VAL A 384 -32.01 -33.21 6.02
CA VAL A 384 -32.13 -31.93 5.29
C VAL A 384 -31.51 -30.84 6.15
N THR A 385 -30.47 -30.19 5.64
CA THR A 385 -29.78 -29.08 6.33
C THR A 385 -29.90 -27.78 5.55
N PHE A 386 -29.88 -26.66 6.26
CA PHE A 386 -29.87 -25.33 5.66
C PHE A 386 -28.56 -24.63 6.03
N VAL A 387 -27.82 -24.15 5.04
CA VAL A 387 -26.55 -23.45 5.24
C VAL A 387 -26.61 -22.06 4.63
N GLN A 388 -26.01 -21.07 5.28
CA GLN A 388 -25.99 -19.69 4.80
C GLN A 388 -24.62 -19.35 4.20
N ARG A 389 -24.61 -18.87 2.96
CA ARG A 389 -23.37 -18.50 2.25
C ARG A 389 -23.46 -17.14 1.57
N THR A 390 -22.36 -16.40 1.54
CA THR A 390 -22.28 -15.13 0.79
C THR A 390 -21.83 -15.37 -0.65
N PHE A 391 -22.06 -14.39 -1.53
CA PHE A 391 -21.56 -14.47 -2.91
C PHE A 391 -20.02 -14.60 -2.96
N GLU A 392 -19.33 -13.92 -2.04
CA GLU A 392 -17.87 -13.98 -1.91
C GLU A 392 -17.41 -15.39 -1.53
N GLU A 393 -18.14 -16.10 -0.67
CA GLU A 393 -17.83 -17.49 -0.31
C GLU A 393 -18.05 -18.44 -1.49
N PHE A 394 -19.10 -18.25 -2.30
CA PHE A 394 -19.30 -19.00 -3.56
C PHE A 394 -18.16 -18.75 -4.55
N GLN A 395 -17.71 -17.49 -4.66
CA GLN A 395 -16.59 -17.13 -5.51
C GLN A 395 -15.28 -17.73 -5.00
N GLU A 396 -15.07 -17.78 -3.69
CA GLU A 396 -13.93 -18.44 -3.07
C GLU A 396 -13.90 -19.94 -3.39
N LEU A 397 -15.03 -20.64 -3.26
CA LEU A 397 -15.16 -22.04 -3.65
C LEU A 397 -14.77 -22.24 -5.12
N HIS A 398 -15.35 -21.46 -6.02
CA HIS A 398 -15.07 -21.58 -7.45
C HIS A 398 -13.59 -21.35 -7.78
N ASN A 399 -12.98 -20.34 -7.16
CA ASN A 399 -11.56 -20.05 -7.35
C ASN A 399 -10.67 -21.19 -6.86
N LYS A 400 -11.02 -21.85 -5.75
CA LYS A 400 -10.25 -22.97 -5.22
C LYS A 400 -10.43 -24.24 -6.03
N LEU A 401 -11.62 -24.49 -6.57
CA LEU A 401 -11.85 -25.58 -7.51
C LEU A 401 -11.04 -25.41 -8.81
N ARG A 402 -10.88 -24.18 -9.31
CA ARG A 402 -10.00 -23.88 -10.46
C ARG A 402 -8.52 -24.17 -10.23
N LEU A 403 -8.09 -24.25 -8.96
CA LEU A 403 -6.73 -24.66 -8.63
C LEU A 403 -6.56 -26.18 -8.67
N LEU A 404 -7.66 -26.93 -8.51
CA LEU A 404 -7.66 -28.40 -8.45
C LEU A 404 -8.06 -29.05 -9.77
N PHE A 405 -8.91 -28.39 -10.56
CA PHE A 405 -9.51 -28.96 -11.77
C PHE A 405 -9.36 -28.01 -12.97
N PRO A 406 -9.11 -28.55 -14.18
CA PRO A 406 -9.15 -27.79 -15.42
C PRO A 406 -10.50 -27.07 -15.59
N SER A 407 -10.48 -25.87 -16.18
CA SER A 407 -11.69 -25.08 -16.44
C SER A 407 -12.75 -25.82 -17.28
N SER A 408 -12.35 -26.82 -18.08
CA SER A 408 -13.26 -27.66 -18.85
C SER A 408 -14.12 -28.60 -18.01
N LEU A 409 -13.72 -28.90 -16.78
CA LEU A 409 -14.47 -29.74 -15.83
C LEU A 409 -15.34 -28.93 -14.85
N LEU A 410 -15.27 -27.60 -14.91
CA LEU A 410 -15.96 -26.72 -13.97
C LEU A 410 -17.07 -25.91 -14.68
N PRO A 411 -18.23 -25.73 -14.03
CA PRO A 411 -19.28 -24.88 -14.59
C PRO A 411 -18.87 -23.41 -14.63
N SER A 412 -19.48 -22.63 -15.52
CA SER A 412 -19.27 -21.19 -15.58
C SER A 412 -19.76 -20.51 -14.29
N PHE A 413 -18.98 -19.57 -13.78
CA PHE A 413 -19.33 -18.83 -12.57
C PHE A 413 -19.94 -17.45 -12.92
N PRO A 414 -20.97 -16.98 -12.18
CA PRO A 414 -21.61 -15.69 -12.46
C PRO A 414 -20.64 -14.50 -12.38
N SER A 415 -20.83 -13.51 -13.25
CA SER A 415 -20.00 -12.29 -13.26
C SER A 415 -20.23 -11.43 -12.02
N ARG A 416 -19.16 -10.79 -11.52
CA ARG A 416 -19.24 -9.81 -10.42
C ARG A 416 -20.03 -8.56 -10.82
N PHE A 417 -20.05 -8.23 -12.12
CA PHE A 417 -20.73 -7.05 -12.65
C PHE A 417 -22.13 -7.41 -13.13
N VAL A 418 -23.15 -6.95 -12.40
CA VAL A 418 -24.54 -7.00 -12.86
C VAL A 418 -24.75 -5.77 -13.75
N ILE A 419 -24.87 -5.98 -15.06
CA ILE A 419 -25.27 -4.93 -16.00
C ILE A 419 -26.77 -4.72 -15.83
N GLY A 420 -27.16 -3.64 -15.15
CA GLY A 420 -28.56 -3.25 -14.94
C GLY A 420 -28.72 -2.26 -13.79
N ARG A 421 -29.56 -1.23 -13.97
CA ARG A 421 -29.80 -0.14 -12.99
C ARG A 421 -30.65 -0.54 -11.77
N SER A 422 -30.71 -1.81 -11.37
CA SER A 422 -31.45 -2.24 -10.19
C SER A 422 -30.53 -2.29 -8.96
N ARG A 423 -30.49 -1.20 -8.18
CA ARG A 423 -29.93 -1.24 -6.81
C ARG A 423 -30.96 -1.87 -5.88
N GLY A 424 -30.65 -3.01 -5.26
CA GLY A 424 -31.48 -3.61 -4.21
C GLY A 424 -31.79 -5.09 -4.39
N GLU A 425 -32.90 -5.51 -3.77
CA GLU A 425 -33.40 -6.90 -3.65
C GLU A 425 -33.50 -7.63 -5.00
N ALA A 426 -33.92 -6.94 -6.06
CA ALA A 426 -33.99 -7.51 -7.42
C ALA A 426 -32.63 -8.00 -7.96
N ALA A 427 -31.52 -7.36 -7.59
CA ALA A 427 -30.18 -7.82 -7.98
C ALA A 427 -29.74 -9.04 -7.15
N ALA A 428 -30.19 -9.13 -5.90
CA ALA A 428 -29.94 -10.30 -5.05
C ALA A 428 -30.72 -11.53 -5.54
N GLU A 429 -31.97 -11.33 -5.99
CA GLU A 429 -32.81 -12.39 -6.55
C GLU A 429 -32.28 -12.92 -7.89
N ARG A 430 -31.85 -12.04 -8.81
CA ARG A 430 -31.19 -12.49 -10.06
C ARG A 430 -29.93 -13.31 -9.76
N ARG A 431 -29.11 -12.84 -8.82
CA ARG A 431 -27.90 -13.55 -8.38
C ARG A 431 -28.22 -14.88 -7.71
N ARG A 432 -29.38 -14.99 -7.04
CA ARG A 432 -29.88 -16.25 -6.48
C ARG A 432 -30.09 -17.29 -7.59
N GLU A 433 -30.76 -16.91 -8.68
CA GLU A 433 -31.00 -17.80 -9.82
C GLU A 433 -29.71 -18.24 -10.50
N GLU A 434 -28.78 -17.30 -10.72
CA GLU A 434 -27.46 -17.58 -11.30
C GLU A 434 -26.64 -18.54 -10.43
N LEU A 435 -26.62 -18.33 -9.11
CA LEU A 435 -25.94 -19.21 -8.16
C LEU A 435 -26.63 -20.58 -8.08
N ASN A 436 -27.96 -20.63 -8.13
CA ASN A 436 -28.69 -21.89 -8.14
C ASN A 436 -28.35 -22.73 -9.38
N GLY A 437 -28.25 -22.08 -10.55
CA GLY A 437 -27.75 -22.71 -11.78
C GLY A 437 -26.31 -23.21 -11.62
N TYR A 438 -25.41 -22.39 -11.08
CA TYR A 438 -24.02 -22.78 -10.83
C TYR A 438 -23.90 -24.02 -9.92
N ILE A 439 -24.64 -24.05 -8.80
CA ILE A 439 -24.66 -25.17 -7.86
C ILE A 439 -25.15 -26.44 -8.54
N TRP A 440 -26.25 -26.35 -9.30
CA TRP A 440 -26.83 -27.50 -9.97
C TRP A 440 -25.82 -28.17 -10.90
N HIS A 441 -25.11 -27.39 -11.73
CA HIS A 441 -24.07 -27.93 -12.60
C HIS A 441 -22.84 -28.44 -11.83
N LEU A 442 -22.56 -27.88 -10.65
CA LEU A 442 -21.41 -28.25 -9.84
C LEU A 442 -21.59 -29.61 -9.16
N ILE A 443 -22.78 -29.90 -8.62
CA ILE A 443 -23.08 -31.18 -7.97
C ILE A 443 -23.33 -32.32 -8.98
N HIS A 444 -23.67 -31.99 -10.23
CA HIS A 444 -23.82 -32.93 -11.34
C HIS A 444 -22.57 -33.00 -12.25
N ALA A 445 -21.46 -32.39 -11.83
CA ALA A 445 -20.16 -32.52 -12.52
C ALA A 445 -19.61 -33.95 -12.38
N THR A 446 -18.44 -34.21 -12.98
CA THR A 446 -17.81 -35.54 -12.85
C THR A 446 -17.54 -35.87 -11.37
N PRO A 447 -17.54 -37.16 -10.97
CA PRO A 447 -17.37 -37.55 -9.57
C PRO A 447 -16.11 -36.95 -8.92
N GLU A 448 -15.03 -36.77 -9.69
CA GLU A 448 -13.79 -36.15 -9.20
C GLU A 448 -14.02 -34.71 -8.70
N VAL A 449 -14.93 -33.96 -9.33
CA VAL A 449 -15.28 -32.58 -8.97
C VAL A 449 -16.40 -32.54 -7.95
N ALA A 450 -17.50 -33.25 -8.21
CA ALA A 450 -18.70 -33.22 -7.39
C ALA A 450 -18.46 -33.84 -6.00
N GLU A 451 -17.54 -34.80 -5.89
CA GLU A 451 -17.22 -35.46 -4.63
C GLU A 451 -15.98 -34.88 -3.91
N CYS A 452 -15.47 -33.73 -4.35
CA CYS A 452 -14.29 -33.09 -3.76
C CYS A 452 -14.52 -32.58 -2.33
N ASP A 453 -13.51 -32.70 -1.46
CA ASP A 453 -13.51 -32.22 -0.06
C ASP A 453 -13.95 -30.75 0.07
N LEU A 454 -13.62 -29.89 -0.89
CA LEU A 454 -14.05 -28.49 -0.91
C LEU A 454 -15.58 -28.34 -1.03
N ILE A 455 -16.23 -29.18 -1.84
CA ILE A 455 -17.70 -29.19 -2.03
C ILE A 455 -18.37 -29.61 -0.72
N TYR A 456 -17.90 -30.71 -0.12
CA TYR A 456 -18.42 -31.20 1.14
C TYR A 456 -18.22 -30.23 2.30
N THR A 457 -17.06 -29.56 2.35
CA THR A 457 -16.76 -28.51 3.33
C THR A 457 -17.64 -27.29 3.12
N PHE A 458 -17.86 -26.87 1.87
CA PHE A 458 -18.70 -25.73 1.54
C PHE A 458 -20.16 -25.93 1.97
N PHE A 459 -20.70 -27.13 1.79
CA PHE A 459 -22.08 -27.49 2.14
C PHE A 459 -22.24 -28.10 3.53
N HIS A 460 -21.24 -27.98 4.41
CA HIS A 460 -21.36 -28.38 5.81
C HIS A 460 -21.89 -27.23 6.69
N PRO A 461 -22.82 -27.47 7.64
CA PRO A 461 -23.28 -26.42 8.55
C PRO A 461 -22.16 -25.78 9.36
N LEU A 462 -22.22 -24.46 9.53
CA LEU A 462 -21.33 -23.69 10.41
C LEU A 462 -22.07 -23.26 11.68
N PRO A 463 -21.38 -22.87 12.76
CA PRO A 463 -22.04 -22.42 14.01
C PRO A 463 -23.04 -21.26 13.83
N ARG A 464 -22.89 -20.48 12.75
CA ARG A 464 -23.83 -19.40 12.38
C ARG A 464 -25.15 -19.92 11.79
N ASP A 465 -25.15 -21.13 11.24
CA ASP A 465 -26.30 -21.76 10.59
C ASP A 465 -27.28 -22.35 11.62
N GLU A 466 -26.85 -22.59 12.88
CA GLU A 466 -27.68 -23.14 13.98
C GLU A 466 -28.58 -22.10 14.66
N LYS A 467 -28.27 -20.80 14.60
CA LYS A 467 -29.01 -19.72 15.29
C LYS A 467 -30.20 -19.15 14.51
N ALA A 468 -30.48 -19.62 13.29
CA ALA A 468 -31.48 -19.02 12.40
C ALA A 468 -32.88 -19.66 12.48
N ALA A 469 -33.18 -20.45 13.52
CA ALA A 469 -34.50 -21.01 13.77
C ALA A 469 -35.20 -20.28 14.93
N GLY A 470 -35.55 -19.00 14.75
CA GLY A 470 -36.44 -18.32 15.70
C GLY A 470 -36.41 -16.80 15.72
N SER A 471 -37.61 -16.22 15.58
CA SER A 471 -38.05 -14.85 15.90
C SER A 471 -37.88 -13.74 14.84
N ASN A 472 -39.04 -13.26 14.37
CA ASN A 472 -39.24 -11.97 13.71
C ASN A 472 -39.51 -10.90 14.78
N PRO A 473 -38.87 -9.71 14.72
CA PRO A 473 -39.42 -8.51 15.33
C PRO A 473 -39.94 -7.53 14.26
N SER A 474 -41.12 -6.98 14.54
CA SER A 474 -41.79 -5.93 13.76
C SER A 474 -41.06 -4.57 13.88
N PRO A 475 -41.15 -3.68 12.88
CA PRO A 475 -40.56 -2.35 12.97
C PRO A 475 -41.48 -1.35 13.69
N LYS A 476 -40.91 -0.58 14.61
CA LYS A 476 -41.54 0.62 15.20
C LYS A 476 -41.32 1.84 14.28
N PRO A 477 -42.25 2.82 14.25
CA PRO A 477 -42.10 4.02 13.45
C PRO A 477 -41.18 5.04 14.14
N ALA A 478 -40.44 5.81 13.33
CA ALA A 478 -39.60 6.91 13.77
C ALA A 478 -40.36 8.23 13.62
N ASP A 479 -40.63 8.89 14.74
CA ASP A 479 -40.90 10.33 14.79
C ASP A 479 -39.58 11.06 15.06
N ALA A 480 -39.17 11.94 14.16
CA ALA A 480 -38.19 12.98 14.46
C ALA A 480 -38.40 14.19 13.55
N THR A 481 -38.86 15.25 14.18
CA THR A 481 -39.05 16.62 13.71
C THR A 481 -37.75 17.23 13.19
N TRP A 482 -37.80 17.79 11.98
CA TRP A 482 -36.70 18.51 11.36
C TRP A 482 -36.57 19.93 11.93
N ALA A 483 -35.60 20.16 12.81
CA ALA A 483 -35.09 21.49 13.12
C ALA A 483 -33.60 21.56 12.72
N ARG A 484 -33.29 22.34 11.68
CA ARG A 484 -31.91 22.60 11.20
C ARG A 484 -31.13 23.41 12.24
N SER A 485 -30.21 22.78 12.94
CA SER A 485 -29.18 23.46 13.73
C SER A 485 -28.02 23.90 12.82
N LEU A 486 -27.42 25.06 13.10
CA LEU A 486 -26.18 25.51 12.44
C LEU A 486 -25.09 24.47 12.68
N GLY A 487 -24.43 24.00 11.61
CA GLY A 487 -23.37 23.00 11.68
C GLY A 487 -22.25 23.42 12.63
N LYS A 488 -21.79 22.46 13.45
CA LYS A 488 -20.59 22.61 14.27
C LYS A 488 -19.42 22.91 13.31
N VAL A 489 -18.70 24.00 13.53
CA VAL A 489 -17.50 24.35 12.75
C VAL A 489 -16.25 24.09 13.58
N GLY A 490 -15.13 23.80 12.92
CA GLY A 490 -13.85 23.56 13.61
C GLY A 490 -12.77 22.99 12.70
N GLY A 491 -11.61 22.72 13.30
CA GLY A 491 -10.43 22.20 12.63
C GLY A 491 -9.33 23.26 12.49
N GLU A 492 -8.25 22.88 11.82
CA GLU A 492 -7.11 23.77 11.56
C GLU A 492 -6.65 23.61 10.11
N VAL A 493 -6.26 24.71 9.48
CA VAL A 493 -5.69 24.72 8.13
C VAL A 493 -4.21 25.09 8.18
N LYS A 494 -3.36 24.31 7.54
CA LYS A 494 -1.94 24.61 7.35
C LYS A 494 -1.76 25.38 6.05
N LEU A 495 -1.16 26.56 6.13
CA LEU A 495 -0.89 27.43 4.99
C LEU A 495 0.59 27.76 4.91
N SER A 496 1.09 27.98 3.69
CA SER A 496 2.27 28.78 3.42
C SER A 496 1.84 30.05 2.66
N ILE A 497 2.25 31.21 3.16
CA ILE A 497 1.91 32.52 2.59
C ILE A 497 3.20 33.28 2.31
N SER A 498 3.38 33.76 1.08
CA SER A 498 4.54 34.56 0.69
C SER A 498 4.16 35.62 -0.34
N TYR A 499 4.95 36.69 -0.42
CA TYR A 499 4.74 37.76 -1.39
C TYR A 499 6.03 38.06 -2.16
N LYS A 500 5.97 37.98 -3.48
CA LYS A 500 7.11 38.32 -4.38
C LYS A 500 6.58 38.79 -5.73
N ASN A 501 7.33 39.68 -6.38
CA ASN A 501 7.04 40.16 -7.75
C ASN A 501 5.59 40.67 -7.93
N ASN A 502 5.07 41.46 -6.98
CA ASN A 502 3.68 41.95 -6.95
C ASN A 502 2.59 40.86 -6.93
N LYS A 503 2.96 39.65 -6.51
CA LYS A 503 2.07 38.50 -6.39
C LYS A 503 2.06 37.98 -4.95
N LEU A 504 0.86 37.75 -4.43
CA LEU A 504 0.65 37.04 -3.17
C LEU A 504 0.35 35.57 -3.47
N PHE A 505 1.18 34.69 -2.91
CA PHE A 505 1.10 33.24 -3.06
C PHE A 505 0.57 32.65 -1.76
N ILE A 506 -0.49 31.86 -1.86
CA ILE A 506 -1.11 31.16 -0.73
C ILE A 506 -1.16 29.68 -1.09
N MET A 507 -0.27 28.90 -0.50
CA MET A 507 -0.26 27.45 -0.61
C MET A 507 -1.13 26.86 0.49
N VAL A 508 -2.26 26.28 0.10
CA VAL A 508 -3.14 25.52 0.99
C VAL A 508 -2.57 24.11 1.09
N MET A 509 -2.04 23.74 2.25
CA MET A 509 -1.31 22.47 2.43
C MET A 509 -2.22 21.35 2.92
N HIS A 510 -2.62 21.42 4.19
CA HIS A 510 -3.42 20.40 4.87
C HIS A 510 -4.54 21.05 5.66
N ILE A 511 -5.61 20.31 5.90
CA ILE A 511 -6.59 20.63 6.94
C ILE A 511 -6.76 19.40 7.82
N ARG A 512 -6.85 19.59 9.13
CA ARG A 512 -7.10 18.51 10.08
C ARG A 512 -8.27 18.83 11.00
N GLY A 513 -8.94 17.78 11.48
CA GLY A 513 -9.97 17.88 12.51
C GLY A 513 -11.25 18.57 12.07
N LEU A 514 -11.62 18.47 10.78
CA LEU A 514 -12.92 18.99 10.33
C LEU A 514 -14.07 18.22 11.00
N PRO A 515 -15.17 18.90 11.34
CA PRO A 515 -16.35 18.26 11.89
C PRO A 515 -17.03 17.37 10.83
N PRO A 516 -17.51 16.17 11.20
CA PRO A 516 -18.33 15.35 10.31
C PRO A 516 -19.65 16.06 10.03
N LEU A 517 -20.32 15.64 8.94
CA LEU A 517 -21.65 16.10 8.59
C LEU A 517 -22.68 15.64 9.63
N GLN A 518 -23.89 16.24 9.61
CA GLN A 518 -24.94 15.96 10.60
C GLN A 518 -25.39 14.49 10.61
N ASP A 519 -25.25 13.78 9.49
CA ASP A 519 -25.55 12.36 9.34
C ASP A 519 -24.39 11.43 9.77
N GLY A 520 -23.30 12.01 10.28
CA GLY A 520 -22.10 11.28 10.71
C GLY A 520 -21.14 10.91 9.57
N ASN A 521 -21.44 11.28 8.32
CA ASN A 521 -20.55 11.05 7.20
C ASN A 521 -19.40 12.06 7.17
N ASP A 522 -18.27 11.65 6.61
CA ASP A 522 -17.15 12.55 6.36
C ASP A 522 -17.51 13.53 5.22
N PRO A 523 -17.13 14.82 5.31
CA PRO A 523 -17.49 15.82 4.32
C PRO A 523 -16.68 15.66 3.02
N ASP A 524 -17.08 16.42 1.99
CA ASP A 524 -16.33 16.61 0.74
C ASP A 524 -15.70 18.02 0.73
N PRO A 525 -14.63 18.29 1.52
CA PRO A 525 -14.16 19.65 1.75
C PRO A 525 -13.43 20.27 0.56
N TYR A 526 -13.62 21.57 0.36
CA TYR A 526 -12.78 22.43 -0.46
C TYR A 526 -12.57 23.79 0.21
N VAL A 527 -11.46 24.44 -0.13
CA VAL A 527 -11.10 25.75 0.39
C VAL A 527 -11.50 26.83 -0.59
N LYS A 528 -12.02 27.94 -0.09
CA LYS A 528 -12.40 29.13 -0.84
C LYS A 528 -11.78 30.34 -0.18
N THR A 529 -11.05 31.15 -0.94
CA THR A 529 -10.36 32.34 -0.41
C THR A 529 -10.81 33.63 -1.10
N TYR A 530 -10.78 34.72 -0.37
CA TYR A 530 -11.01 36.09 -0.83
C TYR A 530 -9.96 37.02 -0.24
N LEU A 531 -9.59 38.06 -0.97
CA LEU A 531 -8.69 39.11 -0.48
C LEU A 531 -9.51 40.38 -0.26
N LEU A 532 -9.78 40.72 1.00
CA LEU A 532 -10.69 41.80 1.36
C LEU A 532 -9.94 43.08 1.71
N PRO A 533 -10.53 44.27 1.46
CA PRO A 533 -11.83 44.48 0.80
C PRO A 533 -11.79 44.09 -0.69
N ASP A 534 -12.86 43.46 -1.18
CA ASP A 534 -12.99 43.03 -2.59
C ASP A 534 -14.20 43.71 -3.25
N PRO A 535 -14.14 45.03 -3.51
CA PRO A 535 -15.29 45.76 -4.04
C PRO A 535 -15.71 45.27 -5.43
N GLN A 536 -14.76 44.79 -6.24
CA GLN A 536 -15.04 44.24 -7.58
C GLN A 536 -15.47 42.78 -7.57
N LYS A 537 -15.41 42.08 -6.42
CA LYS A 537 -15.76 40.64 -6.26
C LYS A 537 -14.94 39.70 -7.16
N THR A 538 -13.69 40.04 -7.46
CA THR A 538 -12.81 39.32 -8.41
C THR A 538 -11.75 38.47 -7.72
N THR A 539 -11.61 38.58 -6.40
CA THR A 539 -10.51 37.97 -5.63
C THR A 539 -10.81 36.53 -5.21
N LYS A 540 -11.97 35.97 -5.58
CA LYS A 540 -12.32 34.58 -5.28
C LYS A 540 -11.29 33.63 -5.88
N ARG A 541 -10.71 32.76 -5.06
CA ARG A 541 -9.97 31.57 -5.47
C ARG A 541 -10.53 30.35 -4.74
N LYS A 542 -10.29 29.15 -5.27
CA LYS A 542 -10.72 27.90 -4.64
C LYS A 542 -9.76 26.76 -4.96
N THR A 543 -9.69 25.78 -4.07
CA THR A 543 -9.00 24.51 -4.31
C THR A 543 -9.92 23.50 -5.00
N LYS A 544 -9.38 22.34 -5.35
CA LYS A 544 -10.19 21.16 -5.66
C LYS A 544 -10.95 20.65 -4.43
N VAL A 545 -11.93 19.80 -4.68
CA VAL A 545 -12.73 19.11 -3.67
C VAL A 545 -12.02 17.82 -3.29
N ALA A 546 -11.69 17.66 -2.00
CA ALA A 546 -11.28 16.39 -1.44
C ALA A 546 -12.53 15.57 -1.09
N ARG A 547 -12.49 14.25 -1.29
CA ARG A 547 -13.66 13.39 -1.12
C ARG A 547 -13.63 12.67 0.22
N LYS A 548 -14.74 12.68 0.94
CA LYS A 548 -15.04 11.88 2.14
C LYS A 548 -13.91 11.87 3.15
N THR A 549 -13.51 13.05 3.62
CA THR A 549 -12.40 13.16 4.57
C THR A 549 -12.56 14.37 5.49
N CYS A 550 -12.24 14.17 6.76
CA CYS A 550 -12.10 15.26 7.74
C CYS A 550 -10.66 15.81 7.81
N ASN A 551 -9.72 15.20 7.09
CA ASN A 551 -8.29 15.51 7.12
C ASN A 551 -7.72 15.65 5.69
N PRO A 552 -8.23 16.56 4.84
CA PRO A 552 -7.78 16.66 3.45
C PRO A 552 -6.34 17.19 3.32
N THR A 553 -5.65 16.69 2.30
CA THR A 553 -4.39 17.26 1.79
C THR A 553 -4.68 17.91 0.44
N TYR A 554 -4.22 19.14 0.24
CA TYR A 554 -4.36 19.87 -1.02
C TYR A 554 -2.99 20.11 -1.66
N ASN A 555 -2.04 20.71 -0.93
CA ASN A 555 -0.80 21.26 -1.49
C ASN A 555 -1.06 22.01 -2.81
N GLU A 556 -2.06 22.91 -2.79
CA GLU A 556 -2.49 23.69 -3.96
C GLU A 556 -2.13 25.17 -3.77
N MET A 557 -1.48 25.74 -4.79
CA MET A 557 -1.09 27.14 -4.81
C MET A 557 -2.18 28.03 -5.40
N LEU A 558 -2.66 28.99 -4.61
CA LEU A 558 -3.59 30.05 -5.03
C LEU A 558 -2.81 31.36 -5.17
N VAL A 559 -2.93 32.01 -6.34
CA VAL A 559 -2.16 33.22 -6.66
C VAL A 559 -3.08 34.42 -6.86
N TYR A 560 -2.69 35.53 -6.23
CA TYR A 560 -3.27 36.85 -6.40
C TYR A 560 -2.25 37.75 -7.10
N ASP A 561 -2.54 38.16 -8.32
CA ASP A 561 -1.65 38.96 -9.15
C ASP A 561 -1.96 40.46 -9.04
N GLY A 562 -0.95 41.29 -9.29
CA GLY A 562 -1.09 42.74 -9.36
C GLY A 562 -1.45 43.40 -8.03
N ILE A 563 -1.05 42.82 -6.89
CA ILE A 563 -1.28 43.41 -5.57
C ILE A 563 -0.09 44.32 -5.22
N PRO A 564 -0.23 45.65 -5.16
CA PRO A 564 0.86 46.54 -4.76
C PRO A 564 1.30 46.25 -3.32
N ARG A 565 2.60 46.36 -3.03
CA ARG A 565 3.12 46.03 -1.68
C ARG A 565 2.47 46.85 -0.57
N GLY A 566 2.21 48.14 -0.82
CA GLY A 566 1.55 49.03 0.14
C GLY A 566 0.09 48.67 0.43
N ASP A 567 -0.59 47.94 -0.47
CA ASP A 567 -1.97 47.51 -0.24
C ASP A 567 -2.04 46.39 0.79
N LEU A 568 -1.01 45.53 0.89
CA LEU A 568 -1.03 44.33 1.74
C LEU A 568 -1.40 44.64 3.19
N GLU A 569 -0.93 45.77 3.73
CA GLU A 569 -1.20 46.17 5.11
C GLU A 569 -2.70 46.40 5.40
N GLN A 570 -3.47 46.72 4.37
CA GLN A 570 -4.90 46.99 4.46
C GLN A 570 -5.75 45.77 4.06
N ARG A 571 -5.12 44.65 3.66
CA ARG A 571 -5.84 43.45 3.19
C ARG A 571 -5.98 42.38 4.26
N GLU A 572 -7.11 41.70 4.21
CA GLU A 572 -7.40 40.49 4.98
C GLU A 572 -7.65 39.32 4.01
N LEU A 573 -6.91 38.23 4.16
CA LEU A 573 -7.20 36.97 3.51
C LEU A 573 -8.31 36.26 4.28
N ARG A 574 -9.49 36.15 3.67
CA ARG A 574 -10.61 35.38 4.21
C ARG A 574 -10.67 34.01 3.58
N LEU A 575 -10.48 32.97 4.38
CA LEU A 575 -10.47 31.57 3.96
C LEU A 575 -11.65 30.85 4.59
N SER A 576 -12.48 30.22 3.77
CA SER A 576 -13.60 29.38 4.22
C SER A 576 -13.43 27.96 3.68
N VAL A 577 -13.67 26.97 4.54
CA VAL A 577 -13.70 25.55 4.19
C VAL A 577 -15.16 25.12 4.10
N LEU A 578 -15.56 24.57 2.96
CA LEU A 578 -16.95 24.15 2.72
C LEU A 578 -17.01 22.69 2.25
N SER A 579 -18.06 21.96 2.61
CA SER A 579 -18.42 20.66 2.01
C SER A 579 -19.19 20.89 0.71
N GLU A 580 -18.79 20.24 -0.38
CA GLU A 580 -19.56 20.20 -1.63
C GLU A 580 -20.78 19.28 -1.48
N GLU A 581 -21.98 19.84 -1.47
CA GLU A 581 -23.22 19.07 -1.42
C GLU A 581 -23.91 19.18 -2.79
N GLY A 582 -23.71 18.19 -3.66
CA GLY A 582 -24.01 18.32 -5.11
C GLY A 582 -25.32 19.03 -5.51
N PHE A 583 -26.45 18.72 -4.84
CA PHE A 583 -27.76 19.35 -5.10
C PHE A 583 -28.22 20.35 -4.03
N TRP A 584 -27.46 20.53 -2.95
CA TRP A 584 -27.83 21.37 -1.81
C TRP A 584 -26.87 22.55 -1.65
N GLU A 585 -27.17 23.45 -0.72
CA GLU A 585 -26.22 24.49 -0.36
C GLU A 585 -24.98 23.88 0.31
N ASN A 586 -23.80 24.32 -0.12
CA ASN A 586 -22.54 23.87 0.47
C ASN A 586 -22.49 24.21 1.96
N ILE A 587 -22.07 23.25 2.77
CA ILE A 587 -22.05 23.37 4.23
C ILE A 587 -20.73 24.03 4.66
N LEU A 588 -20.80 25.10 5.44
CA LEU A 588 -19.60 25.71 6.03
C LEU A 588 -19.04 24.80 7.13
N LEU A 589 -17.78 24.38 6.99
CA LEU A 589 -17.07 23.54 7.96
C LEU A 589 -16.16 24.36 8.87
N GLY A 590 -15.72 25.52 8.42
CA GLY A 590 -14.92 26.46 9.20
C GLY A 590 -14.40 27.64 8.39
N GLU A 591 -14.00 28.71 9.07
CA GLU A 591 -13.50 29.94 8.43
C GLU A 591 -12.36 30.55 9.26
N VAL A 592 -11.40 31.19 8.59
CA VAL A 592 -10.36 32.00 9.22
C VAL A 592 -10.12 33.28 8.43
N GLY A 593 -9.94 34.39 9.15
CA GLY A 593 -9.53 35.68 8.60
C GLY A 593 -8.09 35.96 9.03
N ILE A 594 -7.19 36.15 8.06
CA ILE A 594 -5.78 36.39 8.28
C ILE A 594 -5.45 37.79 7.79
N ARG A 595 -5.10 38.70 8.70
CA ARG A 595 -4.66 40.05 8.34
C ARG A 595 -3.24 39.98 7.83
N LEU A 596 -3.01 40.46 6.60
CA LEU A 596 -1.69 40.31 5.98
C LEU A 596 -0.62 41.20 6.63
N ARG A 597 -1.02 42.29 7.29
CA ARG A 597 -0.11 43.15 8.08
C ARG A 597 0.50 42.46 9.30
N ASP A 598 -0.13 41.40 9.79
CA ASP A 598 0.33 40.67 10.98
C ASP A 598 1.39 39.61 10.59
N LEU A 599 1.68 39.46 9.28
CA LEU A 599 2.65 38.51 8.73
C LEU A 599 3.85 39.25 8.15
N ASP A 600 5.06 38.79 8.47
CA ASP A 600 6.25 39.18 7.70
C ASP A 600 6.28 38.40 6.39
N LEU A 601 5.75 39.01 5.33
CA LEU A 601 5.65 38.43 3.99
C LEU A 601 6.93 38.59 3.16
N ALA A 602 7.99 39.19 3.70
CA ALA A 602 9.31 39.20 3.05
C ALA A 602 9.95 37.81 3.06
N GLN A 603 9.57 36.97 4.04
CA GLN A 603 9.91 35.56 4.10
C GLN A 603 8.64 34.71 3.93
N GLU A 604 8.81 33.45 3.56
CA GLU A 604 7.70 32.50 3.51
C GLU A 604 7.20 32.21 4.92
N LYS A 605 5.92 32.52 5.19
CA LYS A 605 5.29 32.20 6.47
C LYS A 605 4.48 30.92 6.35
N MET A 606 4.95 29.86 7.01
CA MET A 606 4.25 28.58 7.11
C MET A 606 3.71 28.35 8.53
N GLY A 607 2.47 27.86 8.66
CA GLY A 607 1.88 27.56 9.97
C GLY A 607 0.45 27.02 9.91
N TRP A 608 -0.02 26.55 11.07
CA TRP A 608 -1.41 26.15 11.28
C TRP A 608 -2.25 27.34 11.74
N PHE A 609 -3.48 27.44 11.21
CA PHE A 609 -4.44 28.48 11.53
C PHE A 609 -5.76 27.81 11.96
N ALA A 610 -6.28 28.18 13.12
CA ALA A 610 -7.54 27.63 13.63
C ALA A 610 -8.74 28.09 12.78
N LEU A 611 -9.65 27.16 12.48
CA LEU A 611 -10.89 27.41 11.77
C LEU A 611 -12.03 27.64 12.77
N GLY A 612 -12.62 28.83 12.74
CA GLY A 612 -13.70 29.24 13.63
C GLY A 612 -15.07 29.38 12.95
N SER A 613 -16.08 29.68 13.76
CA SER A 613 -17.37 30.24 13.32
C SER A 613 -17.19 31.73 13.15
N ARG A 614 -17.78 32.31 12.09
CA ARG A 614 -17.77 33.76 11.80
C ARG A 614 -17.63 34.61 13.08
N GLY A 615 -16.50 35.30 13.18
CA GLY A 615 -16.25 36.32 14.20
C GLY A 615 -15.83 35.78 15.57
N HIS A 616 -14.55 35.41 15.69
CA HIS A 616 -13.68 35.95 16.73
C HIS A 616 -12.24 35.54 16.40
N GLY A 617 -11.47 36.49 15.88
CA GLY A 617 -10.03 36.36 15.88
C GLY A 617 -9.54 36.51 17.31
N THR A 618 -8.86 35.48 17.80
CA THR A 618 -7.85 35.61 18.84
C THR A 618 -6.68 34.71 18.46
N LEU A 619 -5.50 35.31 18.60
CA LEU A 619 -4.16 34.80 18.34
C LEU A 619 -3.91 33.37 18.84
#